data_AF-A0A0Q1D2Z2-F1
#
_entry.id   AF-A0A0Q1D2Z2-F1
#
_cell.length_a   1.000
_cell.length_b   1.000
_cell.length_c   1.000
_cell.angle_alpha   90.00
_cell.angle_beta   90.00
_cell.angle_gamma   90.00
#
_symmetry.space_group_name_H-M   'P 1'
#
loop_
_entity.id
_entity.type
_entity.pdbx_description
1 polymer ?
#
loop_
_entity_poly.entity_id
_entity_poly.type
_entity_poly.pdbx_seq_one_letter_code
_entity_poly.pdbx_strand_id
1 'polypeptide(L)'
;MHPTNPDYVRFVTETVLSMPAAARLGFRVGRVAPGEAELLQPWRHELTQHDGHLQAGVLASLADLAAGCAAGTLLPVGWVNMTVDITLKILAPASGAAFLARGRAVNAGLTTTIAAADVWCVPTTDGATDLPTAHGGAGLGIGAGAAASRSRADDSFGPREPAQTMCATGLITLRNIRRPPSRSPRPHPADD
;
A
#
# COMPACT_ATOMS: atom_id res chain seq x y z
N MET A 1 9.22 15.33 -0.91
CA MET A 1 10.25 14.52 -1.60
C MET A 1 9.99 14.61 -3.10
N HIS A 2 11.01 14.64 -3.97
CA HIS A 2 10.83 14.81 -5.43
C HIS A 2 11.29 13.53 -6.17
N PRO A 3 10.43 12.93 -7.03
CA PRO A 3 10.78 11.73 -7.76
C PRO A 3 11.73 12.07 -8.90
N THR A 4 12.76 11.24 -9.12
CA THR A 4 13.72 11.44 -10.21
C THR A 4 13.36 10.64 -11.47
N ASN A 5 12.51 9.63 -11.33
CA ASN A 5 11.90 8.91 -12.45
C ASN A 5 10.56 9.58 -12.82
N PRO A 6 10.40 10.16 -14.03
CA PRO A 6 9.12 10.75 -14.44
C PRO A 6 8.01 9.70 -14.63
N ASP A 7 8.36 8.45 -14.91
CA ASP A 7 7.43 7.34 -15.14
C ASP A 7 7.15 6.50 -13.88
N TYR A 8 7.40 7.06 -12.69
CA TYR A 8 7.36 6.31 -11.43
C TYR A 8 6.00 5.61 -11.19
N VAL A 9 4.88 6.24 -11.59
CA VAL A 9 3.53 5.67 -11.43
C VAL A 9 3.41 4.35 -12.19
N ARG A 10 3.77 4.37 -13.48
CA ARG A 10 3.75 3.19 -14.34
C ARG A 10 4.70 2.12 -13.80
N PHE A 11 5.94 2.51 -13.49
CA PHE A 11 6.97 1.59 -12.99
C PHE A 11 6.53 0.84 -11.73
N VAL A 12 6.04 1.55 -10.72
CA VAL A 12 5.58 0.95 -9.45
C VAL A 12 4.38 0.04 -9.67
N THR A 13 3.40 0.51 -10.46
CA THR A 13 2.18 -0.25 -10.76
C THR A 13 2.51 -1.56 -11.49
N GLU A 14 3.31 -1.49 -12.57
CA GLU A 14 3.72 -2.68 -13.33
C GLU A 14 4.57 -3.62 -12.48
N THR A 15 5.48 -3.09 -11.64
CA THR A 15 6.32 -3.90 -10.76
C THR A 15 5.47 -4.74 -9.82
N VAL A 16 4.52 -4.14 -9.10
CA VAL A 16 3.64 -4.88 -8.18
C VAL A 16 2.75 -5.85 -8.93
N LEU A 17 2.13 -5.44 -10.03
CA LEU A 17 1.23 -6.31 -10.80
C LEU A 17 1.97 -7.51 -11.42
N SER A 18 3.29 -7.40 -11.63
CA SER A 18 4.11 -8.52 -12.13
C SER A 18 4.50 -9.54 -11.04
N MET A 19 4.31 -9.24 -9.75
CA MET A 19 4.70 -10.13 -8.66
C MET A 19 3.69 -11.29 -8.49
N PRO A 20 4.10 -12.56 -8.61
CA PRO A 20 3.20 -13.70 -8.45
C PRO A 20 2.49 -13.73 -7.08
N ALA A 21 3.19 -13.34 -6.01
CA ALA A 21 2.61 -13.26 -4.68
C ALA A 21 1.49 -12.20 -4.58
N ALA A 22 1.72 -11.00 -5.13
CA ALA A 22 0.72 -9.94 -5.16
C ALA A 22 -0.54 -10.36 -5.95
N ALA A 23 -0.33 -11.01 -7.11
CA ALA A 23 -1.40 -11.56 -7.92
C ALA A 23 -2.18 -12.66 -7.18
N ARG A 24 -1.49 -13.58 -6.50
CA ARG A 24 -2.14 -14.65 -5.73
C ARG A 24 -2.97 -14.10 -4.57
N LEU A 25 -2.44 -13.10 -3.87
CA LEU A 25 -3.14 -12.41 -2.79
C LEU A 25 -4.27 -11.53 -3.34
N GLY A 26 -4.26 -11.13 -4.61
CA GLY A 26 -5.34 -10.39 -5.25
C GLY A 26 -5.32 -8.89 -4.93
N PHE A 27 -4.15 -8.34 -4.63
CA PHE A 27 -3.99 -6.92 -4.36
C PHE A 27 -4.29 -6.07 -5.59
N ARG A 28 -4.87 -4.90 -5.36
CA ARG A 28 -5.14 -3.88 -6.38
C ARG A 28 -4.38 -2.62 -6.03
N VAL A 29 -3.78 -2.00 -7.04
CA VAL A 29 -3.10 -0.71 -6.89
C VAL A 29 -4.15 0.40 -6.92
N GLY A 30 -4.14 1.26 -5.91
CA GLY A 30 -4.98 2.45 -5.80
C GLY A 30 -4.23 3.71 -6.26
N ARG A 31 -4.37 4.81 -5.51
CA ARG A 31 -3.64 6.05 -5.80
C ARG A 31 -2.14 5.86 -5.63
N VAL A 32 -1.36 6.37 -6.58
CA VAL A 32 0.11 6.44 -6.50
C VAL A 32 0.54 7.89 -6.68
N ALA A 33 1.37 8.40 -5.79
CA ALA A 33 1.89 9.76 -5.80
C ALA A 33 3.34 9.77 -5.29
N PRO A 34 4.11 10.87 -5.44
CA PRO A 34 5.50 10.87 -5.01
C PRO A 34 5.62 10.66 -3.50
N GLY A 35 6.29 9.58 -3.10
CA GLY A 35 6.44 9.15 -1.72
C GLY A 35 5.22 8.45 -1.13
N GLU A 36 4.22 8.10 -1.93
CA GLU A 36 2.90 7.63 -1.48
C GLU A 36 2.32 6.54 -2.39
N ALA A 37 1.65 5.56 -1.80
CA ALA A 37 0.89 4.59 -2.57
C ALA A 37 -0.25 3.98 -1.75
N GLU A 38 -1.36 3.66 -2.42
CA GLU A 38 -2.44 2.87 -1.87
C GLU A 38 -2.48 1.49 -2.49
N LEU A 39 -2.71 0.47 -1.67
CA LEU A 39 -3.08 -0.86 -2.13
C LEU A 39 -4.36 -1.31 -1.43
N LEU A 40 -5.18 -2.04 -2.16
CA LEU A 40 -6.43 -2.59 -1.68
C LEU A 40 -6.36 -4.12 -1.70
N GLN A 41 -6.86 -4.73 -0.64
CA GLN A 41 -7.17 -6.15 -0.57
C GLN A 41 -8.69 -6.35 -0.39
N PRO A 42 -9.42 -6.82 -1.41
CA PRO A 42 -10.80 -7.28 -1.20
C PRO A 42 -10.85 -8.42 -0.17
N TRP A 43 -11.93 -8.47 0.62
CA TRP A 43 -12.13 -9.62 1.49
C TRP A 43 -12.28 -10.90 0.67
N ARG A 44 -11.57 -11.96 1.08
CA ARG A 44 -11.55 -13.27 0.44
C ARG A 44 -11.47 -14.32 1.53
N HIS A 45 -12.40 -15.27 1.52
CA HIS A 45 -12.51 -16.33 2.53
C HIS A 45 -11.20 -17.11 2.71
N GLU A 46 -10.49 -17.42 1.62
CA GLU A 46 -9.23 -18.18 1.67
C GLU A 46 -8.05 -17.42 2.29
N LEU A 47 -8.21 -16.12 2.61
CA LEU A 47 -7.18 -15.28 3.21
C LEU A 47 -7.49 -14.92 4.68
N THR A 48 -8.55 -15.51 5.25
CA THR A 48 -8.95 -15.22 6.63
C THR A 48 -8.27 -16.14 7.64
N GLN A 49 -8.23 -15.70 8.91
CA GLN A 49 -8.03 -16.58 10.05
C GLN A 49 -9.35 -17.29 10.43
N HIS A 50 -9.34 -18.05 11.52
CA HIS A 50 -10.41 -18.96 11.92
C HIS A 50 -11.75 -18.30 12.30
N ASP A 51 -11.76 -17.00 12.62
CA ASP A 51 -12.96 -16.20 12.92
C ASP A 51 -13.42 -15.33 11.72
N GLY A 52 -12.84 -15.53 10.53
CA GLY A 52 -13.22 -14.80 9.31
C GLY A 52 -12.61 -13.40 9.15
N HIS A 53 -11.71 -12.99 10.05
CA HIS A 53 -10.92 -11.77 9.90
C HIS A 53 -9.72 -11.99 8.97
N LEU A 54 -9.20 -10.94 8.33
CA LEU A 54 -8.03 -11.10 7.47
C LEU A 54 -6.82 -11.60 8.28
N GLN A 55 -6.13 -12.63 7.77
CA GLN A 55 -4.94 -13.19 8.41
C GLN A 55 -3.86 -12.11 8.59
N ALA A 56 -3.23 -12.08 9.77
CA ALA A 56 -2.18 -11.11 10.11
C ALA A 56 -1.04 -11.05 9.08
N GLY A 57 -0.63 -12.19 8.52
CA GLY A 57 0.38 -12.26 7.47
C GLY A 57 -0.04 -11.53 6.19
N VAL A 58 -1.32 -11.59 5.82
CA VAL A 58 -1.85 -10.90 4.63
C VAL A 58 -1.94 -9.39 4.88
N LEU A 59 -2.30 -8.95 6.10
CA LEU A 59 -2.19 -7.54 6.50
C LEU A 59 -0.76 -7.03 6.39
N ALA A 60 0.22 -7.81 6.88
CA ALA A 60 1.63 -7.46 6.78
C ALA A 60 2.08 -7.35 5.33
N SER A 61 1.72 -8.30 4.46
CA SER A 61 2.03 -8.24 3.04
C SER A 61 1.40 -7.02 2.36
N LEU A 62 0.14 -6.69 2.69
CA LEU A 62 -0.54 -5.53 2.13
C LEU A 62 0.17 -4.22 2.54
N ALA A 63 0.51 -4.09 3.83
CA ALA A 63 1.25 -2.95 4.35
C ALA A 63 2.66 -2.83 3.74
N ASP A 64 3.37 -3.95 3.62
CA ASP A 64 4.71 -4.02 3.02
C ASP A 64 4.71 -3.57 1.58
N LEU A 65 3.78 -4.07 0.77
CA LEU A 65 3.71 -3.68 -0.64
C LEU A 65 3.29 -2.21 -0.80
N ALA A 66 2.39 -1.68 0.04
CA ALA A 66 2.05 -0.27 0.01
C ALA A 66 3.25 0.63 0.36
N ALA A 67 4.00 0.29 1.42
CA ALA A 67 5.20 0.99 1.81
C ALA A 67 6.32 0.88 0.75
N GLY A 68 6.50 -0.31 0.18
CA GLY A 68 7.43 -0.58 -0.91
C GLY A 68 7.11 0.21 -2.17
N CYS A 69 5.84 0.31 -2.54
CA CYS A 69 5.38 1.16 -3.64
C CYS A 69 5.69 2.64 -3.38
N ALA A 70 5.31 3.13 -2.20
CA ALA A 70 5.54 4.51 -1.80
C ALA A 70 7.04 4.89 -1.87
N ALA A 71 7.91 4.04 -1.32
CA ALA A 71 9.36 4.18 -1.46
C ALA A 71 9.83 4.09 -2.92
N GLY A 72 9.25 3.15 -3.68
CA GLY A 72 9.58 2.90 -5.09
C GLY A 72 9.34 4.11 -5.99
N THR A 73 8.33 4.94 -5.67
CA THR A 73 8.05 6.17 -6.42
C THR A 73 9.20 7.18 -6.41
N LEU A 74 10.09 7.11 -5.41
CA LEU A 74 11.20 8.04 -5.22
C LEU A 74 12.53 7.50 -5.76
N LEU A 75 12.55 6.26 -6.25
CA LEU A 75 13.76 5.64 -6.77
C LEU A 75 14.15 6.21 -8.15
N PRO A 76 15.46 6.35 -8.42
CA PRO A 76 15.93 6.66 -9.75
C PRO A 76 15.62 5.54 -10.75
N VAL A 77 15.61 5.87 -12.03
CA VAL A 77 15.48 4.88 -13.11
C VAL A 77 16.53 3.77 -12.95
N GLY A 78 16.09 2.51 -13.08
CA GLY A 78 16.95 1.33 -12.94
C GLY A 78 17.21 0.90 -11.49
N TRP A 79 16.53 1.49 -10.50
CA TRP A 79 16.59 1.05 -9.11
C TRP A 79 15.29 0.34 -8.71
N VAL A 80 15.42 -0.63 -7.82
CA VAL A 80 14.32 -1.31 -7.13
C VAL A 80 14.59 -1.30 -5.64
N ASN A 81 13.57 -1.53 -4.83
CA ASN A 81 13.73 -1.75 -3.40
C ASN A 81 13.41 -3.20 -3.01
N MET A 82 13.96 -3.64 -1.88
CA MET A 82 13.68 -4.95 -1.29
C MET A 82 13.56 -4.85 0.22
N THR A 83 12.55 -5.50 0.78
CA THR A 83 12.28 -5.46 2.22
C THR A 83 13.42 -6.08 3.02
N VAL A 84 13.89 -5.35 4.02
CA VAL A 84 14.89 -5.76 5.01
C VAL A 84 14.21 -6.17 6.31
N ASP A 85 13.25 -5.36 6.75
CA ASP A 85 12.44 -5.64 7.92
C ASP A 85 11.01 -5.13 7.76
N ILE A 86 10.11 -5.71 8.56
CA ILE A 86 8.74 -5.27 8.72
C ILE A 86 8.42 -5.30 10.21
N THR A 87 7.97 -4.17 10.75
CA THR A 87 7.33 -4.12 12.07
C THR A 87 5.89 -3.67 11.90
N LEU A 88 4.93 -4.55 12.19
CA LEU A 88 3.50 -4.24 12.15
C LEU A 88 2.91 -4.31 13.56
N LYS A 89 2.05 -3.36 13.90
CA LYS A 89 1.18 -3.38 15.09
C LYS A 89 -0.26 -3.58 14.62
N ILE A 90 -0.88 -4.66 15.08
CA ILE A 90 -2.30 -4.94 14.84
C ILE A 90 -3.07 -4.30 16.00
N LEU A 91 -3.98 -3.40 15.66
CA LEU A 91 -4.68 -2.52 16.60
C LEU A 91 -6.11 -2.99 16.87
N ALA A 92 -6.72 -3.64 15.88
CA ALA A 92 -8.08 -4.16 15.93
C ALA A 92 -8.23 -5.35 14.96
N PRO A 93 -9.28 -6.19 15.11
CA PRO A 93 -9.62 -7.20 14.13
C PRO A 93 -9.81 -6.61 12.74
N ALA A 94 -9.22 -7.24 11.72
CA ALA A 94 -9.39 -6.84 10.33
C ALA A 94 -10.73 -7.35 9.79
N SER A 95 -11.79 -6.61 10.11
CA SER A 95 -13.17 -6.87 9.69
C SER A 95 -13.68 -5.78 8.75
N GLY A 96 -14.12 -6.16 7.55
CA GLY A 96 -14.63 -5.26 6.53
C GLY A 96 -14.78 -5.96 5.18
N ALA A 97 -15.41 -5.29 4.21
CA ALA A 97 -15.55 -5.79 2.84
C ALA A 97 -14.23 -5.71 2.05
N ALA A 98 -13.33 -4.82 2.44
CA ALA A 98 -11.98 -4.70 1.90
C ALA A 98 -11.03 -4.05 2.91
N PHE A 99 -9.74 -4.07 2.59
CA PHE A 99 -8.67 -3.51 3.40
C PHE A 99 -7.82 -2.58 2.55
N LEU A 100 -7.70 -1.31 2.95
CA LEU A 100 -6.94 -0.27 2.26
C LEU A 100 -5.65 0.01 3.04
N ALA A 101 -4.50 -0.28 2.46
CA ALA A 101 -3.21 0.14 2.99
C ALA A 101 -2.73 1.41 2.31
N ARG A 102 -2.32 2.38 3.11
CA ARG A 102 -1.72 3.64 2.68
C ARG A 102 -0.27 3.68 3.10
N GLY A 103 0.62 3.53 2.13
CA GLY A 103 2.06 3.62 2.32
C GLY A 103 2.55 5.05 2.12
N ARG A 104 3.54 5.44 2.93
CA ARG A 104 4.28 6.71 2.78
C ARG A 104 5.76 6.52 3.04
N ALA A 105 6.62 7.18 2.26
CA ALA A 105 8.05 7.27 2.57
C ALA A 105 8.27 8.19 3.79
N VAL A 106 8.99 7.70 4.78
CA VAL A 106 9.38 8.47 5.97
C VAL A 106 10.76 9.08 5.78
N ASN A 107 11.70 8.29 5.24
CA ASN A 107 13.04 8.74 4.92
C ASN A 107 13.56 8.01 3.68
N ALA A 108 13.83 8.73 2.60
CA ALA A 108 14.28 8.17 1.33
C ALA A 108 15.79 8.39 1.14
N GLY A 109 16.60 7.44 1.60
CA GLY A 109 18.05 7.44 1.42
C GLY A 109 18.50 6.73 0.14
N LEU A 110 19.76 6.95 -0.26
CA LEU A 110 20.34 6.31 -1.45
C LEU A 110 20.32 4.78 -1.33
N THR A 111 20.74 4.27 -0.16
CA THR A 111 20.92 2.83 0.03
C THR A 111 19.78 2.16 0.78
N THR A 112 19.08 2.92 1.63
CA THR A 112 17.97 2.41 2.44
C THR A 112 16.85 3.44 2.47
N THR A 113 15.61 2.98 2.37
CA THR A 113 14.42 3.80 2.58
C THR A 113 13.64 3.26 3.77
N ILE A 114 13.17 4.15 4.65
CA ILE A 114 12.20 3.84 5.69
C ILE A 114 10.85 4.32 5.19
N ALA A 115 9.86 3.44 5.20
CA ALA A 115 8.49 3.75 4.86
C ALA A 115 7.54 3.29 5.96
N ALA A 116 6.39 3.94 6.07
CA ALA A 116 5.31 3.57 6.98
C ALA A 116 4.08 3.16 6.17
N ALA A 117 3.24 2.30 6.75
CA ALA A 117 1.94 1.99 6.18
C ALA A 117 0.86 1.88 7.26
N ASP A 118 -0.30 2.47 7.00
CA ASP A 118 -1.50 2.35 7.83
C ASP A 118 -2.56 1.56 7.05
N VAL A 119 -3.17 0.57 7.69
CA VAL A 119 -4.17 -0.32 7.09
C VAL A 119 -5.54 -0.07 7.70
N TRP A 120 -6.52 0.13 6.83
CA TRP A 120 -7.88 0.52 7.15
C TRP A 120 -8.87 -0.53 6.68
N CYS A 121 -9.78 -0.94 7.55
CA CYS A 121 -10.96 -1.70 7.17
C CYS A 121 -11.96 -0.80 6.45
N VAL A 122 -12.39 -1.22 5.27
CA VAL A 122 -13.49 -0.60 4.52
C VAL A 122 -14.78 -1.32 4.92
N PRO A 123 -15.79 -0.61 5.44
CA PRO A 123 -17.06 -1.21 5.82
C PRO A 123 -17.76 -1.90 4.65
N THR A 124 -18.53 -2.92 4.97
CA THR A 124 -19.56 -3.43 4.07
C THR A 124 -20.70 -2.41 4.06
N THR A 125 -20.95 -1.76 2.93
CA THR A 125 -22.16 -0.94 2.75
C THR A 125 -23.25 -1.82 2.14
N ASP A 126 -24.48 -1.71 2.65
CA ASP A 126 -25.64 -2.36 2.05
C ASP A 126 -25.95 -1.68 0.70
N GLY A 127 -25.36 -2.21 -0.38
CA GLY A 127 -25.47 -1.68 -1.73
C GLY A 127 -24.10 -1.29 -2.28
N ALA A 128 -23.75 -1.88 -3.42
CA ALA A 128 -22.50 -1.75 -4.16
C ALA A 128 -21.84 -0.37 -4.04
N THR A 129 -20.91 -0.25 -3.09
CA THR A 129 -19.98 0.88 -3.06
C THR A 129 -18.94 0.63 -4.13
N ASP A 130 -18.95 1.47 -5.16
CA ASP A 130 -17.82 1.61 -6.06
C ASP A 130 -16.55 1.75 -5.21
N LEU A 131 -15.71 0.71 -5.25
CA LEU A 131 -14.33 0.80 -4.80
C LEU A 131 -13.73 2.05 -5.43
N PRO A 132 -12.95 2.87 -4.71
CA PRO A 132 -12.42 4.12 -5.25
C PRO A 132 -11.68 3.83 -6.56
N THR A 133 -12.38 4.06 -7.68
CA THR A 133 -11.82 3.93 -9.01
C THR A 133 -10.91 5.12 -9.20
N ALA A 134 -9.66 4.83 -9.55
CA ALA A 134 -8.63 5.82 -9.82
C ALA A 134 -8.98 6.63 -11.08
N HIS A 135 -9.90 7.59 -10.97
CA HIS A 135 -10.14 8.63 -11.96
C HIS A 135 -10.00 10.00 -11.30
N GLY A 136 -9.06 10.77 -11.83
CA GLY A 136 -8.70 12.07 -11.31
C GLY A 136 -9.79 13.13 -11.52
N GLY A 137 -9.71 14.15 -10.65
CA GLY A 137 -10.21 15.49 -10.93
C GLY A 137 -11.67 15.76 -10.59
N ALA A 138 -11.90 16.29 -9.38
CA ALA A 138 -12.64 17.53 -9.08
C ALA A 138 -13.21 17.44 -7.66
N GLY A 139 -12.87 18.43 -6.83
CA GLY A 139 -13.37 18.50 -5.47
C GLY A 139 -14.88 18.67 -5.42
N LEU A 140 -15.49 18.18 -4.35
CA LEU A 140 -16.81 18.61 -3.94
C LEU A 140 -16.81 18.82 -2.43
N GLY A 141 -17.01 20.06 -2.02
CA GLY A 141 -17.18 20.43 -0.62
C GLY A 141 -18.57 20.07 -0.12
N ILE A 142 -18.67 19.76 1.17
CA ILE A 142 -19.90 19.87 1.94
C ILE A 142 -19.58 19.96 3.44
N GLY A 143 -20.12 21.01 4.05
CA GLY A 143 -20.69 20.98 5.41
C GLY A 143 -19.74 20.98 6.60
N ALA A 144 -19.64 22.12 7.28
CA ALA A 144 -18.92 22.29 8.54
C ALA A 144 -19.59 21.55 9.72
N GLY A 145 -18.77 20.85 10.51
CA GLY A 145 -19.13 20.32 11.83
C GLY A 145 -17.85 20.14 12.65
N ALA A 146 -17.69 20.97 13.68
CA ALA A 146 -16.47 21.07 14.46
C ALA A 146 -16.25 19.88 15.42
N ALA A 147 -15.05 19.29 15.44
CA ALA A 147 -14.51 18.60 16.61
C ALA A 147 -12.97 18.45 16.57
N ALA A 148 -12.34 19.01 17.61
CA ALA A 148 -11.07 18.68 18.26
C ALA A 148 -9.77 18.47 17.43
N SER A 149 -8.91 19.48 17.55
CA SER A 149 -7.50 19.57 17.13
C SER A 149 -6.61 18.47 17.71
N ARG A 150 -6.01 17.67 16.82
CA ARG A 150 -4.69 17.05 17.01
C ARG A 150 -3.83 17.39 15.78
N SER A 151 -2.55 17.67 16.03
CA SER A 151 -1.57 18.22 15.07
C SER A 151 -1.62 17.57 13.68
N ARG A 152 -2.03 18.37 12.69
CA ARG A 152 -2.13 18.10 11.24
C ARG A 152 -0.77 18.25 10.55
N ALA A 153 0.13 17.29 10.71
CA ALA A 153 1.31 17.23 9.85
C ALA A 153 1.18 16.03 8.91
N ASP A 154 0.85 16.32 7.64
CA ASP A 154 1.12 15.51 6.45
C ASP A 154 0.19 14.32 6.09
N ASP A 155 -1.15 14.48 6.22
CA ASP A 155 -2.10 13.52 5.58
C ASP A 155 -2.42 13.95 4.15
N SER A 156 -1.52 13.61 3.24
CA SER A 156 -1.58 13.87 1.80
C SER A 156 -2.57 12.99 1.04
N PHE A 157 -3.20 12.02 1.73
CA PHE A 157 -4.27 11.17 1.17
C PHE A 157 -5.67 11.80 1.27
N GLY A 158 -5.80 13.01 1.82
CA GLY A 158 -7.10 13.68 1.99
C GLY A 158 -7.87 13.19 3.22
N PRO A 159 -9.09 13.72 3.45
CA PRO A 159 -9.88 13.35 4.63
C PRO A 159 -10.26 11.87 4.60
N ARG A 160 -10.14 11.21 5.75
CA ARG A 160 -10.61 9.82 5.94
C ARG A 160 -12.13 9.76 5.77
N GLU A 161 -12.61 8.78 5.01
CA GLU A 161 -14.03 8.44 4.96
C GLU A 161 -14.51 8.09 6.40
N PRO A 162 -15.62 8.66 6.87
CA PRO A 162 -16.04 8.60 8.28
C PRO A 162 -16.34 7.19 8.81
N ALA A 163 -16.34 6.16 7.95
CA ALA A 163 -16.66 4.80 8.32
C ALA A 163 -15.44 3.84 8.33
N GLN A 164 -14.26 4.28 7.91
CA GLN A 164 -13.06 3.41 7.89
C GLN A 164 -12.42 3.29 9.28
N THR A 165 -12.11 2.07 9.71
CA THR A 165 -11.42 1.80 10.99
C THR A 165 -10.00 1.31 10.75
N MET A 166 -9.00 1.91 11.40
CA MET A 166 -7.62 1.45 11.28
C MET A 166 -7.42 0.13 12.05
N CYS A 167 -6.99 -0.92 11.36
CA CYS A 167 -6.74 -2.23 11.96
C CYS A 167 -5.25 -2.53 12.15
N ALA A 168 -4.36 -1.87 11.41
CA ALA A 168 -2.92 -2.03 11.59
C ALA A 168 -2.12 -0.79 11.20
N THR A 169 -0.92 -0.66 11.74
CA THR A 169 0.09 0.34 11.36
C THR A 169 1.48 -0.27 11.45
N GLY A 170 2.41 0.15 10.59
CA GLY A 170 3.75 -0.42 10.58
C GLY A 170 4.83 0.44 9.94
N LEU A 171 6.07 0.02 10.19
CA LEU A 171 7.29 0.54 9.57
C LEU A 171 7.97 -0.58 8.79
N ILE A 172 8.48 -0.22 7.62
CA ILE A 172 9.14 -1.13 6.68
C ILE A 172 10.47 -0.50 6.29
N THR A 173 11.55 -1.23 6.53
CA THR A 173 12.88 -0.87 6.03
C THR A 173 13.14 -1.56 4.70
N LEU A 174 13.57 -0.78 3.72
CA LEU A 174 13.76 -1.21 2.36
C LEU A 174 15.20 -0.95 1.92
N ARG A 175 15.87 -1.95 1.37
CA ARG A 175 17.17 -1.83 0.71
C ARG A 175 16.97 -1.39 -0.73
N ASN A 176 17.61 -0.31 -1.12
CA ASN A 176 17.60 0.19 -2.49
C ASN A 176 18.74 -0.47 -3.27
N ILE A 177 18.42 -1.07 -4.41
CA ILE A 177 19.33 -1.86 -5.24
C ILE A 177 19.26 -1.35 -6.66
N ARG A 178 20.41 -1.01 -7.23
CA ARG A 178 20.52 -0.76 -8.66
C ARG A 178 20.37 -2.09 -9.40
N ARG A 179 19.31 -2.24 -10.19
CA ARG A 179 19.15 -3.39 -11.08
C ARG A 179 19.93 -3.12 -12.38
N PRO A 180 20.85 -4.00 -12.78
CA PRO A 180 21.34 -3.95 -14.16
C PRO A 180 20.16 -4.25 -15.13
N PRO A 181 20.21 -3.74 -16.38
CA PRO A 181 19.22 -4.11 -17.40
C PRO A 181 19.15 -5.63 -17.51
N SER A 182 17.92 -6.17 -17.53
CA SER A 182 17.59 -7.55 -17.14
C SER A 182 18.48 -8.62 -17.78
N ARG A 183 19.00 -9.54 -16.95
CA ARG A 183 19.11 -10.96 -17.35
C ARG A 183 17.72 -11.58 -17.19
N SER A 184 17.34 -12.44 -18.13
CA SER A 184 16.10 -13.22 -18.07
C SER A 184 15.94 -13.90 -16.70
N PRO A 185 14.71 -14.07 -16.20
CA PRO A 185 14.48 -14.86 -14.99
C PRO A 185 15.18 -16.21 -15.15
N ARG A 186 15.97 -16.62 -14.15
CA ARG A 186 16.44 -18.00 -14.13
C ARG A 186 15.19 -18.89 -14.05
N PRO A 187 15.03 -19.89 -14.93
CA PRO A 187 13.92 -20.82 -14.82
C PRO A 187 13.98 -21.45 -13.43
N HIS A 188 12.84 -21.45 -12.74
CA HIS A 188 12.69 -22.26 -11.54
C HIS A 188 12.80 -23.72 -11.99
N PRO A 189 13.52 -24.60 -11.27
CA PRO A 189 13.35 -26.03 -11.51
C PRO A 189 11.86 -26.33 -11.43
N ALA A 190 11.34 -26.99 -12.46
CA ALA A 190 9.97 -27.48 -12.47
C ALA A 190 9.80 -28.38 -11.24
N ASP A 191 8.69 -28.21 -10.53
CA ASP A 191 8.31 -29.16 -9.48
C ASP A 191 8.02 -30.51 -10.18
N ASP A 192 8.76 -31.55 -9.81
CA ASP A 192 8.56 -32.95 -10.23
C ASP A 192 7.23 -33.52 -9.66
#